data_AF-A0A842RHM5-F1
#
_entry.id   AF-A0A842RHM5-F1
#
_cell.length_a   1.000
_cell.length_b   1.000
_cell.length_c   1.000
_cell.angle_alpha   90.00
_cell.angle_beta   90.00
_cell.angle_gamma   90.00
#
_symmetry.space_group_name_H-M   'P 1'
#
loop_
_entity.id
_entity.type
_entity.pdbx_description
1 polymer ?
#
loop_
_entity_poly.entity_id
_entity_poly.type
_entity_poly.pdbx_seq_one_letter_code
_entity_poly.pdbx_strand_id
1 'polypeptide(L)'
;MSESQEISMNDRTNKMSRLKTILFSILLFVSVLLFFWLATISGSILISLLFVSFFFLAFLGLLLKKKETSLSSKLFPSLYSRSNKKKERKNIYDKDFFEYSHKALKFKYKKPLLSKCPDCGFLVTGSTTKCPNCRKNLMS
;
A
#
# COMPACT_ATOMS: atom_id res chain seq x y z
N MET A 1 -19.96 -6.34 29.11
CA MET A 1 -18.50 -6.60 29.02
C MET A 1 -17.98 -6.12 27.66
N SER A 2 -18.19 -4.83 27.37
CA SER A 2 -18.06 -4.23 26.03
C SER A 2 -17.68 -2.74 26.07
N GLU A 3 -17.96 -2.02 27.18
CA GLU A 3 -17.57 -0.60 27.34
C GLU A 3 -16.05 -0.38 27.47
N SER A 4 -15.29 -1.36 27.95
CA SER A 4 -13.85 -1.18 28.19
C SER A 4 -12.99 -1.17 26.92
N GLN A 5 -13.51 -1.58 25.75
CA GLN A 5 -12.76 -1.54 24.49
C GLN A 5 -12.92 -0.23 23.71
N GLU A 6 -14.04 0.49 23.86
CA GLU A 6 -14.29 1.75 23.13
C GLU A 6 -13.39 2.90 23.60
N ILE A 7 -13.02 2.93 24.89
CA ILE A 7 -12.18 4.00 25.46
C ILE A 7 -10.78 4.02 24.83
N SER A 8 -10.24 2.86 24.41
CA SER A 8 -8.87 2.74 23.91
C SER A 8 -8.66 3.25 22.48
N MET A 9 -9.72 3.35 21.66
CA MET A 9 -9.59 3.78 20.26
C MET A 9 -9.67 5.30 20.07
N ASN A 10 -10.40 6.01 20.93
CA ASN A 10 -10.56 7.47 20.82
C ASN A 10 -9.28 8.24 21.23
N ASP A 11 -8.43 7.64 22.06
CA ASP A 11 -7.23 8.31 22.58
C ASP A 11 -6.09 8.39 21.53
N ARG A 12 -6.03 7.43 20.61
CA ARG A 12 -4.98 7.37 19.57
C ARG A 12 -5.16 8.39 18.45
N THR A 13 -6.40 8.73 18.09
CA THR A 13 -6.69 9.70 17.03
C THR A 13 -6.40 11.13 17.47
N ASN A 14 -6.69 11.45 18.74
CA ASN A 14 -6.40 12.76 19.34
C ASN A 14 -4.91 13.04 19.54
N LYS A 15 -4.10 12.00 19.82
CA LYS A 15 -2.65 12.19 20.00
C LYS A 15 -1.93 12.60 18.71
N MET A 16 -2.37 12.09 17.56
CA MET A 16 -1.75 12.38 16.26
C MET A 16 -2.10 13.77 15.72
N SER A 17 -3.28 14.32 16.06
CA SER A 17 -3.64 15.70 15.72
C SER A 17 -2.88 16.72 16.57
N ARG A 18 -2.74 16.47 17.87
CA ARG A 18 -1.99 17.34 18.80
C ARG A 18 -0.52 17.48 18.40
N LEU A 19 0.14 16.39 17.99
CA LEU A 19 1.53 16.44 17.52
C LEU A 19 1.70 17.33 16.28
N LYS A 20 0.75 17.31 15.34
CA LYS A 20 0.78 18.19 14.16
C LYS A 20 0.64 19.65 14.54
N THR A 21 -0.25 19.97 15.49
CA THR A 21 -0.41 21.33 16.00
C THR A 21 0.87 21.82 16.69
N ILE A 22 1.52 20.97 17.50
CA ILE A 22 2.80 21.32 18.15
C ILE A 22 3.89 21.55 17.09
N LEU A 23 4.00 20.69 16.10
CA LEU A 23 5.01 20.82 15.04
C LEU A 23 4.78 22.07 14.18
N PHE A 24 3.52 22.41 13.90
CA PHE A 24 3.15 23.65 13.22
C PHE A 24 3.49 24.89 14.05
N SER A 25 3.24 24.84 15.36
CA SER A 25 3.60 25.91 16.30
C SER A 25 5.11 26.16 16.33
N ILE A 26 5.91 25.09 16.46
CA ILE A 26 7.38 25.16 16.44
C ILE A 26 7.88 25.74 15.12
N LEU A 27 7.32 25.29 13.99
CA LEU A 27 7.67 25.79 12.67
C LEU A 27 7.45 27.31 12.55
N LEU A 28 6.29 27.79 13.01
CA LEU A 28 5.93 29.21 12.98
C LEU A 28 6.92 30.02 13.84
N PHE A 29 7.24 29.53 15.03
CA PHE A 29 8.21 30.16 15.92
C PHE A 29 9.60 30.28 15.29
N VAL A 30 10.11 29.19 14.70
CA VAL A 30 11.40 29.19 13.97
C VAL A 30 11.38 30.17 12.80
N SER A 31 10.26 30.24 12.07
CA SER A 31 10.09 31.17 10.94
C SER A 31 10.18 32.64 11.36
N VAL A 32 9.62 33.00 12.53
CA VAL A 32 9.69 34.36 13.07
C VAL A 32 11.11 34.70 13.51
N LEU A 33 11.79 33.79 14.20
CA LEU A 33 13.19 33.97 14.58
C LEU A 33 14.09 34.17 13.36
N LEU A 34 13.89 33.36 12.32
CA LEU A 34 14.61 33.47 11.06
C LEU A 34 14.38 34.84 10.41
N PHE A 35 13.15 35.37 10.42
CA PHE A 35 12.83 36.69 9.88
C PHE A 35 13.62 37.80 10.57
N PHE A 36 13.62 37.83 11.91
CA PHE A 36 14.38 38.83 12.67
C PHE A 36 15.87 38.73 12.39
N TRP A 37 16.41 37.51 12.31
CA TRP A 37 17.82 37.28 12.01
C TRP A 37 18.20 37.71 10.58
N LEU A 38 17.35 37.47 9.58
CA LEU A 38 17.58 37.98 8.23
C LEU A 38 17.43 39.50 8.16
N ALA A 39 16.49 40.09 8.90
CA ALA A 39 16.27 41.53 8.90
C ALA A 39 17.48 42.30 9.44
N THR A 40 18.21 41.76 10.43
CA THR A 40 19.43 42.39 10.94
C THR A 40 20.61 42.28 9.97
N ILE A 41 20.69 41.21 9.18
CA ILE A 41 21.81 40.96 8.25
C ILE A 41 21.60 41.65 6.89
N SER A 42 20.41 41.54 6.31
CA SER A 42 20.18 41.95 4.91
C SER A 42 19.97 43.45 4.74
N GLY A 43 19.56 44.15 5.81
CA GLY A 43 19.11 45.56 5.78
C GLY A 43 17.89 45.83 4.90
N SER A 44 17.46 44.85 4.11
CA SER A 44 16.43 44.96 3.09
C SER A 44 15.24 44.11 3.49
N ILE A 45 14.27 44.74 4.14
CA ILE A 45 13.05 44.11 4.67
C ILE A 45 12.34 43.27 3.59
N LEU A 46 12.34 43.75 2.35
CA LEU A 46 11.67 43.13 1.21
C LEU A 46 12.27 41.76 0.85
N ILE A 47 13.60 41.63 0.89
CA ILE A 47 14.31 40.38 0.63
C ILE A 47 14.03 39.38 1.75
N SER A 48 14.08 39.83 3.00
CA SER A 48 13.77 38.99 4.16
C SER A 48 12.33 38.46 4.13
N LEU A 49 11.36 39.30 3.75
CA LEU A 49 9.96 38.91 3.61
C LEU A 49 9.78 37.81 2.55
N LEU A 50 10.45 37.98 1.39
CA LEU A 50 10.34 37.05 0.27
C LEU A 50 10.92 35.68 0.61
N PHE A 51 12.08 35.65 1.29
CA PHE A 51 12.67 34.41 1.81
C PHE A 51 11.78 33.71 2.82
N VAL A 52 11.27 34.43 3.81
CA VAL A 52 10.43 33.84 4.87
C VAL A 52 9.12 33.29 4.30
N SER A 53 8.48 34.03 3.37
CA SER A 53 7.29 33.56 2.65
C SER A 53 7.58 32.28 1.86
N PHE A 54 8.70 32.24 1.13
CA PHE A 54 9.10 31.07 0.35
C PHE A 54 9.31 29.84 1.24
N PHE A 55 10.03 29.97 2.35
CA PHE A 55 10.23 28.88 3.30
C PHE A 55 8.90 28.43 3.92
N PHE A 56 8.05 29.38 4.32
CA PHE A 56 6.74 29.07 4.88
C PHE A 56 5.88 28.26 3.91
N LEU A 57 5.82 28.66 2.63
CA LEU A 57 5.09 27.94 1.58
C LEU A 57 5.69 26.56 1.30
N ALA A 58 7.02 26.44 1.25
CA ALA A 58 7.69 25.16 1.02
C ALA A 58 7.40 24.15 2.16
N PHE A 59 7.46 24.62 3.40
CA PHE A 59 7.12 23.80 4.57
C PHE A 59 5.63 23.48 4.63
N LEU A 60 4.76 24.45 4.33
CA LEU A 60 3.33 24.20 4.18
C LEU A 60 3.08 23.12 3.13
N GLY A 61 3.75 23.17 1.98
CA GLY A 61 3.65 22.15 0.94
C GLY A 61 4.05 20.76 1.42
N LEU A 62 5.10 20.66 2.25
CA LEU A 62 5.52 19.42 2.89
C LEU A 62 4.51 18.91 3.94
N LEU A 63 3.97 19.81 4.77
CA LEU A 63 2.96 19.48 5.80
C LEU A 63 1.60 19.13 5.19
N LEU A 64 1.21 19.82 4.11
CA LEU A 64 -0.01 19.63 3.34
C LEU A 64 0.11 18.49 2.34
N LYS A 65 1.28 17.84 2.23
CA LYS A 65 1.47 16.58 1.50
C LYS A 65 0.74 15.46 2.25
N LYS A 66 -0.59 15.58 2.24
CA LYS A 66 -1.53 14.60 2.73
C LYS A 66 -1.25 13.37 1.90
N LYS A 67 -0.85 12.29 2.58
CA LYS A 67 -0.80 10.95 1.96
C LYS A 67 -2.16 10.76 1.32
N GLU A 68 -2.24 10.85 0.00
CA GLU A 68 -3.47 10.61 -0.72
C GLU A 68 -3.88 9.18 -0.35
N THR A 69 -4.82 9.07 0.59
CA THR A 69 -5.62 7.87 0.72
C THR A 69 -6.34 7.82 -0.60
N SER A 70 -5.77 7.09 -1.55
CA SER A 70 -6.29 6.89 -2.89
C SER A 70 -7.81 6.85 -2.80
N LEU A 71 -8.52 7.68 -3.58
CA LEU A 71 -9.99 7.71 -3.58
C LEU A 71 -10.61 6.29 -3.69
N SER A 72 -9.86 5.34 -4.26
CA SER A 72 -10.13 3.90 -4.26
C SER A 72 -10.42 3.28 -2.89
N SER A 73 -9.85 3.75 -1.79
CA SER A 73 -10.12 3.19 -0.45
C SER A 73 -11.43 3.70 0.16
N LYS A 74 -11.98 4.81 -0.33
CA LYS A 74 -13.32 5.30 0.05
C LYS A 74 -14.42 4.67 -0.81
N LEU A 75 -14.15 4.42 -2.08
CA LEU A 75 -15.10 3.77 -3.00
C LEU A 75 -15.17 2.25 -2.81
N PHE A 76 -14.11 1.61 -2.31
CA PHE A 76 -14.07 0.16 -2.08
C PHE A 76 -13.55 -0.21 -0.68
N PRO A 77 -14.33 0.07 0.40
CA PRO A 77 -13.91 -0.23 1.77
C PRO A 77 -13.70 -1.73 2.03
N SER A 78 -14.36 -2.60 1.26
CA SER A 78 -14.32 -4.06 1.43
C SER A 78 -12.98 -4.70 1.02
N LEU A 79 -12.23 -4.10 0.10
CA LEU A 79 -10.96 -4.65 -0.40
C LEU A 79 -9.78 -4.34 0.54
N TYR A 80 -9.82 -3.20 1.24
CA TYR A 80 -8.73 -2.78 2.13
C TYR A 80 -8.75 -3.49 3.50
N SER A 81 -9.94 -3.81 4.02
CA SER A 81 -10.12 -4.59 5.27
C SER A 81 -9.45 -5.98 5.22
N ARG A 82 -9.35 -6.57 4.02
CA ARG A 82 -8.74 -7.89 3.83
C ARG A 82 -7.21 -7.88 3.86
N SER A 83 -6.58 -6.74 3.58
CA SER A 83 -5.11 -6.61 3.52
C SER A 83 -4.49 -6.45 4.91
N ASN A 84 -5.10 -5.65 5.79
CA ASN A 84 -4.58 -5.45 7.16
C ASN A 84 -4.75 -6.69 8.04
N LYS A 85 -5.86 -7.44 7.90
CA LYS A 85 -6.04 -8.74 8.59
C LYS A 85 -5.02 -9.81 8.18
N LYS A 86 -4.41 -9.69 6.98
CA LYS A 86 -3.41 -10.64 6.49
C LYS A 86 -2.00 -10.37 7.04
N LYS A 87 -1.71 -9.13 7.45
CA LYS A 87 -0.44 -8.77 8.13
C LYS A 87 -0.44 -9.14 9.61
N GLU A 88 -1.58 -9.01 10.30
CA GLU A 88 -1.69 -9.39 11.72
C GLU A 88 -1.64 -10.92 11.93
N ARG A 89 -2.11 -11.72 10.96
CA ARG A 89 -1.99 -13.18 11.01
C ARG A 89 -0.60 -13.74 10.69
N LYS A 90 0.34 -12.93 10.17
CA LYS A 90 1.70 -13.40 9.87
C LYS A 90 2.62 -13.47 11.08
N ASN A 91 2.30 -12.82 12.19
CA ASN A 91 3.11 -12.86 13.41
C ASN A 91 2.62 -13.89 14.45
N ILE A 92 1.62 -14.72 14.10
CA ILE A 92 1.09 -15.78 14.99
C ILE A 92 1.38 -17.20 14.43
N TYR A 93 1.81 -17.33 13.16
CA TYR A 93 2.08 -18.61 12.50
C TYR A 93 3.58 -18.94 12.37
N ASP A 94 4.36 -18.63 13.41
CA ASP A 94 5.73 -19.16 13.59
C ASP A 94 5.80 -20.32 14.60
N LYS A 95 4.65 -20.89 14.95
CA LYS A 95 4.57 -22.11 15.74
C LYS A 95 3.73 -23.13 15.01
N ASP A 96 4.34 -24.30 14.85
CA ASP A 96 3.78 -25.53 14.30
C ASP A 96 3.74 -25.56 12.76
N PHE A 97 4.94 -25.72 12.19
CA PHE A 97 5.10 -26.45 10.92
C PHE A 97 4.47 -27.84 11.12
N PHE A 98 3.19 -27.98 10.79
CA PHE A 98 2.66 -29.28 10.44
C PHE A 98 3.44 -29.72 9.21
N GLU A 99 4.30 -30.72 9.40
CA GLU A 99 4.89 -31.50 8.35
C GLU A 99 3.73 -32.15 7.58
N TYR A 100 3.21 -31.42 6.58
CA TYR A 100 2.26 -31.95 5.63
C TYR A 100 2.98 -33.08 4.93
N SER A 101 2.74 -34.30 5.39
CA SER A 101 3.06 -35.52 4.66
C SER A 101 2.41 -35.36 3.29
N HIS A 102 3.21 -34.96 2.31
CA HIS A 102 2.84 -34.93 0.91
C HIS A 102 2.65 -36.39 0.48
N LYS A 103 1.54 -37.01 0.91
CA LYS A 103 0.95 -38.16 0.24
C LYS A 103 0.54 -37.64 -1.13
N ALA A 104 1.51 -37.60 -2.05
CA ALA A 104 1.28 -37.38 -3.46
C ALA A 104 0.22 -38.41 -3.87
N LEU A 105 -1.01 -37.94 -4.04
CA LEU A 105 -2.08 -38.74 -4.61
C LEU A 105 -1.58 -39.16 -5.99
N LYS A 106 -1.24 -40.45 -6.13
CA LYS A 106 -0.79 -41.04 -7.40
C LYS A 106 -1.99 -41.13 -8.33
N PHE A 107 -2.39 -40.02 -8.92
CA PHE A 107 -3.45 -39.99 -9.93
C PHE A 107 -2.90 -40.59 -11.23
N LYS A 108 -3.35 -41.80 -11.57
CA LYS A 108 -3.18 -42.36 -12.92
C LYS A 108 -4.30 -41.80 -13.80
N TYR A 109 -4.01 -40.77 -14.58
CA TYR A 109 -4.94 -40.28 -15.58
C TYR A 109 -4.99 -41.26 -16.76
N LYS A 110 -6.19 -41.65 -17.19
CA LYS A 110 -6.37 -42.50 -18.39
C LYS A 110 -5.92 -41.81 -19.69
N LYS A 111 -5.88 -40.47 -19.69
CA LYS A 111 -5.49 -39.64 -20.83
C LYS A 111 -4.56 -38.50 -20.35
N PRO A 112 -3.57 -38.09 -21.15
CA PRO A 112 -2.72 -36.95 -20.81
C PRO A 112 -3.56 -35.67 -20.73
N LEU A 113 -3.39 -34.89 -19.65
CA LEU A 113 -4.11 -33.63 -19.43
C LEU A 113 -3.71 -32.56 -20.46
N LEU A 114 -2.43 -32.55 -20.84
CA LEU A 114 -1.89 -31.71 -21.89
C LEU A 114 -1.16 -32.58 -22.91
N SER A 115 -1.46 -32.35 -24.18
CA SER A 115 -0.74 -32.92 -25.32
C SER A 115 -0.18 -31.80 -26.19
N LYS A 116 0.78 -32.12 -27.05
CA LYS A 116 1.30 -31.18 -28.05
C LYS A 116 0.60 -31.43 -29.37
N CYS A 117 0.26 -30.37 -30.08
CA CYS A 117 -0.25 -30.47 -31.45
C CYS A 117 0.86 -31.03 -32.37
N PRO A 118 0.58 -32.09 -33.15
CA PRO A 118 1.58 -32.71 -34.03
C PRO A 118 2.02 -31.77 -35.16
N ASP A 119 1.13 -30.87 -35.61
CA ASP A 119 1.42 -29.99 -36.75
C ASP A 119 2.19 -28.73 -36.39
N CYS A 120 1.99 -28.17 -35.19
CA CYS A 120 2.55 -26.85 -34.84
C CYS A 120 3.21 -26.78 -33.46
N GLY A 121 3.25 -27.89 -32.72
CA GLY A 121 3.90 -27.96 -31.41
C GLY A 121 3.19 -27.22 -30.26
N PHE A 122 2.04 -26.60 -30.52
CA PHE A 122 1.28 -25.86 -29.50
C PHE A 122 0.73 -26.81 -28.41
N LEU A 123 0.82 -26.40 -27.14
CA LEU A 123 0.26 -27.17 -26.02
C LEU A 123 -1.27 -27.03 -26.01
N VAL A 124 -1.96 -28.17 -26.04
CA VAL A 124 -3.42 -28.26 -26.08
C VAL A 124 -3.91 -29.15 -24.94
N THR A 125 -5.10 -28.89 -24.43
CA THR A 125 -5.69 -29.74 -23.40
C THR A 125 -6.23 -31.02 -24.04
N GLY A 126 -6.22 -32.14 -23.32
CA GLY A 126 -6.71 -33.42 -23.84
C GLY A 126 -8.21 -33.43 -24.22
N SER A 127 -8.94 -32.35 -23.92
CA SER A 127 -10.36 -32.14 -24.28
C SER A 127 -10.57 -31.38 -25.59
N THR A 128 -9.55 -30.73 -26.16
CA THR A 128 -9.71 -29.95 -27.39
C THR A 128 -9.58 -30.81 -28.64
N THR A 129 -10.58 -30.76 -29.52
CA THR A 129 -10.61 -31.52 -30.79
C THR A 129 -9.87 -30.80 -31.93
N LYS A 130 -9.73 -29.47 -31.85
CA LYS A 130 -9.03 -28.63 -32.84
C LYS A 130 -7.94 -27.81 -32.18
N CYS A 131 -6.79 -27.70 -32.85
CA CYS A 131 -5.72 -26.84 -32.36
C CYS A 131 -6.11 -25.36 -32.50
N PRO A 132 -5.99 -24.52 -31.46
CA PRO A 132 -6.31 -23.10 -31.55
C PRO A 132 -5.34 -22.34 -32.46
N ASN A 133 -4.13 -22.86 -32.67
CA ASN A 133 -3.10 -22.22 -33.50
C ASN A 133 -3.27 -22.59 -34.99
N CYS A 134 -3.20 -23.88 -35.34
CA CYS A 134 -3.25 -24.31 -36.75
C CYS A 134 -4.64 -24.77 -37.23
N ARG A 135 -5.65 -24.80 -36.36
CA ARG A 135 -7.04 -25.22 -36.64
C ARG A 135 -7.23 -26.64 -37.19
N LYS A 136 -6.15 -27.43 -37.28
CA LYS A 136 -6.18 -28.84 -37.65
C LYS A 136 -6.77 -29.68 -36.51
N ASN A 137 -7.39 -30.80 -36.89
CA ASN A 137 -7.99 -31.74 -35.94
C ASN A 137 -6.88 -32.51 -35.22
N LEU A 138 -7.00 -32.62 -33.89
CA LEU A 138 -6.06 -33.31 -33.01
C LEU A 138 -6.43 -34.78 -32.78
N MET A 139 -7.66 -35.16 -33.16
CA MET A 139 -8.13 -36.54 -33.16
C MET A 139 -7.93 -37.12 -34.56
N SER A 140 -6.91 -37.98 -34.70
CA SER A 140 -6.84 -39.03 -35.73
C SER A 140 -7.16 -40.36 -35.07
#